data_AF-A0A7C3TAP8-F1
#
_entry.id   AF-A0A7C3TAP8-F1
#
_cell.length_a   1.000
_cell.length_b   1.000
_cell.length_c   1.000
_cell.angle_alpha   90.00
_cell.angle_beta   90.00
_cell.angle_gamma   90.00
#
_symmetry.space_group_name_H-M   'P 1'
#
loop_
_entity.id
_entity.type
_entity.pdbx_description
1 polymer ?
#
loop_
_entity_poly.entity_id
_entity_poly.type
_entity_poly.pdbx_seq_one_letter_code
_entity_poly.pdbx_strand_id
1 'polypeptide(L)'
;MHSEPPHQQEKHPPPIDLPPPPQLEKPIYLPPSPPFNVYARYAKFETLLNVSYWLWRLNPSATFPAMIGGAVDVVKQSAIILVLVVTISQLASAGILELIADAIKSGDTFAILRAISSSQLLTSIIWAVSVSVALYYFFSVLGGGFVNSAEYGSYLKLVRTGKISVSDVLENSGRMWHEMAWTTMVTEAVKYGPLVLTLAWIFSSIIGNSALGSANSLSDILLWLGAFAMAGIVTIALTAITIYAYPAAANGKFGFSAIKESIRICRAFPGKTVLYLLLRASSLAAVMAVSYVSSLFSVEISSIVAAFASFMVVPILHTLKTAIYVRGEPQEVIIPIPVGPSIVRDAPGHIWRSSVAKIRIGMRELAEFVFSPRNIPYHLLSAATFVAGILEGKQVSSSGLGKLIGALGYEAGRVNPAFRGFALPFMAVDISFHNWQVSMATAISGLALAVPILVTMMFNGFVLGVVGSIVPSFEMLLAAILPHGIVELPSFVVSGSVGLSLAAKFLKALRKGGASSQAEVHRATRRAIYAVLGLVPFFMLAGALEALVTPFVMRFFGWK
;
A
#
# COMPACT_ATOMS: atom_id res chain seq x y z
N MET A 1 28.27 -62.81 96.82
CA MET A 1 28.06 -63.25 95.42
C MET A 1 26.60 -63.03 95.09
N HIS A 2 26.27 -62.04 94.27
CA HIS A 2 25.41 -62.22 93.11
C HIS A 2 25.39 -60.93 92.27
N SER A 3 25.77 -61.14 91.03
CA SER A 3 26.06 -60.25 89.92
C SER A 3 24.82 -59.61 89.31
N GLU A 4 24.95 -58.35 88.89
CA GLU A 4 24.01 -57.66 87.98
C GLU A 4 23.87 -58.41 86.64
N PRO A 5 22.66 -58.50 86.04
CA PRO A 5 22.47 -59.02 84.69
C PRO A 5 22.60 -57.94 83.59
N PRO A 6 22.79 -58.34 82.33
CA PRO A 6 23.51 -57.57 81.31
C PRO A 6 22.62 -56.66 80.43
N HIS A 7 23.26 -55.61 79.91
CA HIS A 7 22.77 -54.76 78.81
C HIS A 7 22.41 -55.60 77.57
N GLN A 8 21.15 -55.52 77.13
CA GLN A 8 20.73 -56.01 75.82
C GLN A 8 20.96 -54.93 74.74
N GLN A 9 21.75 -55.29 73.73
CA GLN A 9 21.86 -54.61 72.45
C GLN A 9 20.58 -54.83 71.63
N GLU A 10 19.85 -53.77 71.31
CA GLU A 10 18.84 -53.81 70.25
C GLU A 10 19.51 -53.71 68.88
N LYS A 11 19.24 -54.72 68.03
CA LYS A 11 19.66 -54.78 66.62
C LYS A 11 18.85 -53.78 65.80
N HIS A 12 19.53 -52.86 65.10
CA HIS A 12 18.90 -52.03 64.07
C HIS A 12 18.48 -52.86 62.84
N PRO A 13 17.31 -52.61 62.24
CA PRO A 13 16.89 -53.20 60.97
C PRO A 13 17.71 -52.66 59.77
N PRO A 14 17.77 -53.39 58.65
CA PRO A 14 18.60 -53.03 57.49
C PRO A 14 18.09 -51.76 56.78
N PRO A 15 18.95 -51.03 56.03
CA PRO A 15 18.57 -49.80 55.37
C PRO A 15 17.56 -50.08 54.25
N ILE A 16 16.48 -49.31 54.25
CA ILE A 16 15.50 -49.26 53.15
C ILE A 16 16.17 -48.52 51.99
N ASP A 17 16.30 -49.20 50.85
CA ASP A 17 16.81 -48.63 49.61
C ASP A 17 15.73 -47.67 49.05
N LEU A 18 15.87 -46.38 49.35
CA LEU A 18 14.96 -45.35 48.86
C LEU A 18 15.25 -45.09 47.37
N PRO A 19 14.21 -44.99 46.52
CA PRO A 19 14.40 -44.59 45.13
C PRO A 19 15.10 -43.21 45.08
N PRO A 20 15.94 -42.96 44.06
CA PRO A 20 16.64 -41.69 43.94
C PRO A 20 15.62 -40.55 43.94
N PRO A 21 15.94 -39.42 44.61
CA PRO A 21 15.03 -38.29 44.68
C PRO A 21 14.64 -37.88 43.24
N PRO A 22 13.36 -37.53 43.01
CA PRO A 22 12.93 -37.08 41.70
C PRO A 22 13.86 -35.98 41.24
N GLN A 23 14.43 -36.13 40.04
CA GLN A 23 15.25 -35.10 39.44
C GLN A 23 14.42 -33.82 39.48
N LEU A 24 14.87 -32.83 40.25
CA LEU A 24 14.29 -31.50 40.27
C LEU A 24 14.23 -31.05 38.82
N GLU A 25 13.05 -31.09 38.21
CA GLU A 25 12.81 -30.44 36.93
C GLU A 25 13.38 -29.04 37.08
N LYS A 26 14.34 -28.70 36.20
CA LYS A 26 14.92 -27.34 36.17
C LYS A 26 13.75 -26.39 36.29
N PRO A 27 13.76 -25.45 37.26
CA PRO A 27 12.62 -24.56 37.45
C PRO A 27 12.30 -23.98 36.10
N ILE A 28 11.08 -24.23 35.62
CA ILE A 28 10.55 -23.52 34.47
C ILE A 28 10.75 -22.07 34.83
N TYR A 29 11.67 -21.41 34.14
CA TYR A 29 11.97 -20.00 34.37
C TYR A 29 10.73 -19.26 33.89
N LEU A 30 9.71 -19.20 34.76
CA LEU A 30 8.57 -18.32 34.62
C LEU A 30 9.17 -16.94 34.74
N PRO A 31 9.26 -16.20 33.63
CA PRO A 31 9.90 -14.91 33.70
C PRO A 31 8.96 -14.03 34.56
N PRO A 32 9.49 -13.09 35.38
CA PRO A 32 8.69 -12.24 36.29
C PRO A 32 7.58 -11.42 35.58
N SER A 33 6.42 -11.23 36.20
CA SER A 33 5.27 -10.48 35.64
C SER A 33 5.62 -9.09 35.04
N PRO A 34 4.90 -8.61 34.00
CA PRO A 34 5.24 -7.42 33.20
C PRO A 34 5.50 -6.13 33.99
N PRO A 35 6.27 -5.18 33.42
CA PRO A 35 6.90 -5.22 32.09
C PRO A 35 8.34 -5.78 32.10
N PHE A 36 8.68 -6.59 31.09
CA PHE A 36 10.09 -6.90 30.81
C PHE A 36 10.69 -5.78 29.97
N ASN A 37 11.83 -5.29 30.42
CA ASN A 37 12.71 -4.46 29.64
C ASN A 37 13.50 -5.35 28.68
N VAL A 38 13.21 -5.30 27.38
CA VAL A 38 14.07 -5.96 26.39
C VAL A 38 15.15 -5.00 25.93
N TYR A 39 16.37 -5.35 26.28
CA TYR A 39 17.57 -4.69 25.80
C TYR A 39 17.77 -5.03 24.33
N ALA A 40 17.55 -4.06 23.44
CA ALA A 40 17.67 -4.27 21.99
C ALA A 40 19.05 -4.86 21.61
N ARG A 41 20.10 -4.43 22.33
CA ARG A 41 21.49 -4.90 22.21
C ARG A 41 21.66 -6.41 22.36
N TYR A 42 20.87 -7.07 23.21
CA TYR A 42 21.02 -8.50 23.53
C TYR A 42 19.89 -9.38 22.98
N ALA A 43 18.78 -8.79 22.55
CA ALA A 43 17.61 -9.52 22.04
C ALA A 43 17.94 -10.45 20.84
N LYS A 44 17.32 -11.64 20.83
CA LYS A 44 17.31 -12.52 19.65
C LYS A 44 16.36 -11.97 18.58
N PHE A 45 16.52 -12.43 17.33
CA PHE A 45 15.67 -11.99 16.21
C PHE A 45 14.18 -12.27 16.46
N GLU A 46 13.86 -13.48 16.93
CA GLU A 46 12.49 -13.90 17.28
C GLU A 46 11.88 -13.01 18.38
N THR A 47 12.68 -12.64 19.38
CA THR A 47 12.26 -11.71 20.43
C THR A 47 11.89 -10.36 19.83
N LEU A 48 12.75 -9.80 18.97
CA LEU A 48 12.48 -8.51 18.31
C LEU A 48 11.23 -8.57 17.40
N LEU A 49 11.01 -9.69 16.70
CA LEU A 49 9.82 -9.89 15.87
C LEU A 49 8.55 -9.93 16.73
N ASN A 50 8.56 -10.69 17.82
CA ASN A 50 7.43 -10.76 18.75
C ASN A 50 7.12 -9.39 19.38
N VAL A 51 8.16 -8.66 19.79
CA VAL A 51 8.02 -7.30 20.32
C VAL A 51 7.41 -6.36 19.29
N SER A 52 7.84 -6.44 18.03
CA SER A 52 7.32 -5.60 16.95
C SER A 52 5.83 -5.86 16.70
N TYR A 53 5.39 -7.12 16.79
CA TYR A 53 3.98 -7.47 16.76
C TYR A 53 3.21 -6.83 17.91
N TRP A 54 3.69 -6.98 19.15
CA TRP A 54 3.01 -6.45 20.33
C TRP A 54 2.92 -4.92 20.34
N LEU A 55 3.98 -4.24 19.89
CA LEU A 55 3.99 -2.79 19.73
C LEU A 55 2.93 -2.32 18.73
N TRP A 56 2.82 -2.96 17.56
CA TRP A 56 1.76 -2.69 16.58
C TRP A 56 0.37 -2.97 17.15
N ARG A 57 0.21 -4.16 17.75
CA ARG A 57 -1.03 -4.70 18.32
C ARG A 57 -1.63 -3.82 19.42
N LEU A 58 -0.80 -3.13 20.20
CA LEU A 58 -1.24 -2.23 21.27
C LEU A 58 -1.37 -0.78 20.84
N ASN A 59 -0.82 -0.45 19.66
CA ASN A 59 -0.85 0.89 19.13
C ASN A 59 -1.44 0.89 17.71
N PRO A 60 -2.78 0.91 17.57
CA PRO A 60 -3.44 1.04 16.28
C PRO A 60 -2.93 2.18 15.39
N SER A 61 -2.43 3.26 15.99
CA SER A 61 -1.84 4.39 15.27
C SER A 61 -0.59 4.00 14.47
N ALA A 62 0.07 2.88 14.78
CA ALA A 62 1.22 2.36 14.05
C ALA A 62 0.87 1.92 12.61
N THR A 63 -0.40 1.71 12.31
CA THR A 63 -0.89 1.45 10.94
C THR A 63 -1.04 2.74 10.12
N PHE A 64 -1.14 3.90 10.77
CA PHE A 64 -1.41 5.16 10.08
C PHE A 64 -0.32 5.58 9.07
N PRO A 65 0.99 5.37 9.31
CA PRO A 65 2.01 5.59 8.27
C PRO A 65 1.75 4.83 6.96
N ALA A 66 1.24 3.60 7.02
CA ALA A 66 0.88 2.83 5.83
C ALA A 66 -0.30 3.47 5.06
N MET A 67 -1.26 4.08 5.78
CA MET A 67 -2.36 4.84 5.17
C MET A 67 -1.86 6.10 4.47
N ILE A 68 -0.89 6.81 5.06
CA ILE A 68 -0.22 7.96 4.41
C ILE A 68 0.54 7.48 3.16
N GLY A 69 1.18 6.31 3.22
CA GLY A 69 1.81 5.66 2.06
C GLY A 69 0.83 5.49 0.90
N GLY A 70 -0.34 4.91 1.15
CA GLY A 70 -1.39 4.79 0.13
C GLY A 70 -1.87 6.13 -0.43
N ALA A 71 -1.97 7.17 0.42
CA ALA A 71 -2.31 8.51 -0.02
C ALA A 71 -1.25 9.12 -0.97
N VAL A 72 0.04 8.87 -0.71
CA VAL A 72 1.14 9.27 -1.61
C VAL A 72 1.12 8.46 -2.90
N ASP A 73 0.75 7.18 -2.85
CA ASP A 73 0.54 6.38 -4.06
C ASP A 73 -0.56 6.97 -4.94
N VAL A 74 -1.67 7.44 -4.35
CA VAL A 74 -2.72 8.17 -5.06
C VAL A 74 -2.20 9.48 -5.66
N VAL A 75 -1.33 10.24 -4.98
CA VAL A 75 -0.71 11.44 -5.55
C VAL A 75 0.11 11.10 -6.80
N LYS A 76 0.95 10.06 -6.74
CA LYS A 76 1.77 9.60 -7.86
C LYS A 76 0.90 9.12 -9.02
N GLN A 77 -0.12 8.31 -8.73
CA GLN A 77 -1.06 7.81 -9.74
C GLN A 77 -1.87 8.94 -10.37
N SER A 78 -2.35 9.90 -9.57
CA SER A 78 -3.08 11.07 -10.07
C SER A 78 -2.26 11.86 -11.09
N ALA A 79 -0.97 12.05 -10.85
CA ALA A 79 -0.09 12.74 -11.80
C ALA A 79 -0.02 12.01 -13.15
N ILE A 80 0.15 10.69 -13.13
CA ILE A 80 0.20 9.85 -14.34
C ILE A 80 -1.16 9.84 -15.05
N ILE A 81 -2.24 9.70 -14.29
CA ILE A 81 -3.62 9.70 -14.79
C ILE A 81 -3.93 11.03 -15.47
N LEU A 82 -3.55 12.17 -14.88
CA LEU A 82 -3.77 13.48 -15.48
C LEU A 82 -3.04 13.61 -16.83
N VAL A 83 -1.78 13.18 -16.89
CA VAL A 83 -1.01 13.15 -18.14
C VAL A 83 -1.70 12.27 -19.18
N LEU A 84 -2.14 11.07 -18.77
CA LEU A 84 -2.83 10.13 -19.64
C LEU A 84 -4.15 10.70 -20.20
N VAL A 85 -5.01 11.25 -19.35
CA VAL A 85 -6.29 11.84 -19.76
C VAL A 85 -6.06 13.01 -20.72
N VAL A 86 -5.09 13.88 -20.43
CA VAL A 86 -4.72 14.99 -21.34
C VAL A 86 -4.23 14.47 -22.68
N THR A 87 -3.33 13.48 -22.70
CA THR A 87 -2.81 12.89 -23.94
C THR A 87 -3.91 12.23 -24.76
N ILE A 88 -4.77 11.42 -24.15
CA ILE A 88 -5.88 10.76 -24.84
C ILE A 88 -6.85 11.81 -25.39
N SER A 89 -7.17 12.85 -24.60
CA SER A 89 -8.07 13.93 -25.03
C SER A 89 -7.50 14.71 -26.22
N GLN A 90 -6.19 14.99 -26.22
CA GLN A 90 -5.51 15.63 -27.34
C GLN A 90 -5.55 14.75 -28.59
N LEU A 91 -5.20 13.47 -28.48
CA LEU A 91 -5.25 12.53 -29.61
C LEU A 91 -6.67 12.33 -30.15
N ALA A 92 -7.67 12.30 -29.28
CA ALA A 92 -9.08 12.23 -29.65
C ALA A 92 -9.51 13.48 -30.41
N SER A 93 -9.19 14.68 -29.89
CA SER A 93 -9.49 15.95 -30.54
C SER A 93 -8.81 16.11 -31.91
N ALA A 94 -7.65 15.48 -32.10
CA ALA A 94 -6.91 15.47 -33.35
C ALA A 94 -7.42 14.40 -34.36
N GLY A 95 -8.42 13.60 -34.00
CA GLY A 95 -8.95 12.52 -34.84
C GLY A 95 -8.01 11.31 -34.99
N ILE A 96 -6.89 11.27 -34.28
CA ILE A 96 -5.89 10.19 -34.40
C ILE A 96 -6.45 8.87 -33.90
N LEU A 97 -7.22 8.89 -32.81
CA LEU A 97 -7.82 7.67 -32.26
C LEU A 97 -8.81 7.03 -33.25
N GLU A 98 -9.54 7.84 -34.01
CA GLU A 98 -10.44 7.34 -35.06
C GLU A 98 -9.65 6.73 -36.23
N LEU A 99 -8.60 7.41 -36.69
CA LEU A 99 -7.73 6.90 -37.75
C LEU A 99 -7.11 5.54 -37.38
N ILE A 100 -6.67 5.37 -36.14
CA ILE A 100 -6.15 4.08 -35.64
C ILE A 100 -7.27 3.04 -35.61
N ALA A 101 -8.45 3.39 -35.10
CA ALA A 101 -9.59 2.48 -35.03
C ALA A 101 -10.00 1.97 -36.42
N ASP A 102 -10.08 2.86 -37.41
CA ASP A 102 -10.45 2.53 -38.78
C ASP A 102 -9.38 1.67 -39.47
N ALA A 103 -8.10 1.95 -39.22
CA ALA A 103 -6.99 1.13 -39.72
C ALA A 103 -6.98 -0.29 -39.11
N ILE A 104 -7.29 -0.43 -37.81
CA ILE A 104 -7.41 -1.76 -37.19
C ILE A 104 -8.59 -2.54 -37.80
N LYS A 105 -9.73 -1.87 -38.00
CA LYS A 105 -10.92 -2.51 -38.58
C LYS A 105 -10.74 -2.90 -40.04
N SER A 106 -9.95 -2.16 -40.81
CA SER A 106 -9.67 -2.51 -42.21
C SER A 106 -8.79 -3.76 -42.36
N GLY A 107 -8.08 -4.16 -41.29
CA GLY A 107 -7.14 -5.28 -41.33
C GLY A 107 -5.91 -5.03 -42.21
N ASP A 108 -5.72 -3.80 -42.70
CA ASP A 108 -4.59 -3.42 -43.54
C ASP A 108 -3.36 -3.11 -42.69
N THR A 109 -2.38 -4.02 -42.72
CA THR A 109 -1.10 -3.88 -42.03
C THR A 109 -0.39 -2.56 -42.37
N PHE A 110 -0.50 -2.07 -43.61
CA PHE A 110 0.16 -0.82 -44.02
C PHE A 110 -0.55 0.41 -43.43
N ALA A 111 -1.89 0.43 -43.45
CA ALA A 111 -2.67 1.47 -42.79
C ALA A 111 -2.41 1.52 -41.28
N ILE A 112 -2.33 0.35 -40.63
CA ILE A 112 -2.01 0.23 -39.20
C ILE A 112 -0.61 0.79 -38.94
N LEU A 113 0.40 0.35 -39.69
CA LEU A 113 1.78 0.83 -39.56
C LEU A 113 1.87 2.35 -39.73
N ARG A 114 1.15 2.92 -40.70
CA ARG A 114 1.10 4.37 -40.94
C ARG A 114 0.43 5.13 -39.79
N ALA A 115 -0.67 4.61 -39.26
CA ALA A 115 -1.40 5.24 -38.16
C ALA A 115 -0.56 5.25 -36.86
N ILE A 116 0.07 4.11 -36.52
CA ILE A 116 0.90 3.99 -35.31
C ILE A 116 2.27 4.68 -35.44
N SER A 117 2.73 4.91 -36.67
CA SER A 117 3.97 5.66 -36.95
C SER A 117 3.72 7.14 -37.19
N SER A 118 2.51 7.64 -36.91
CA SER A 118 2.22 9.06 -37.05
C SER A 118 3.09 9.89 -36.10
N SER A 119 3.71 10.94 -36.62
CA SER A 119 4.62 11.80 -35.84
C SER A 119 3.93 12.42 -34.62
N GLN A 120 2.65 12.75 -34.74
CA GLN A 120 1.85 13.31 -33.67
C GLN A 120 1.56 12.29 -32.56
N LEU A 121 1.24 11.02 -32.90
CA LEU A 121 1.09 9.95 -31.90
C LEU A 121 2.39 9.72 -31.16
N LEU A 122 3.50 9.55 -31.91
CA LEU A 122 4.81 9.29 -31.32
C LEU A 122 5.25 10.42 -30.39
N THR A 123 5.10 11.68 -30.82
CA THR A 123 5.43 12.86 -30.00
C THR A 123 4.57 12.92 -28.73
N SER A 124 3.27 12.61 -28.85
CA SER A 124 2.34 12.61 -27.71
C SER A 124 2.68 11.51 -26.70
N ILE A 125 3.05 10.31 -27.17
CA ILE A 125 3.48 9.19 -26.31
C ILE A 125 4.81 9.51 -25.64
N ILE A 126 5.80 10.00 -26.38
CA ILE A 126 7.11 10.38 -25.82
C ILE A 126 6.91 11.44 -24.74
N TRP A 127 6.14 12.49 -25.02
CA TRP A 127 5.79 13.51 -24.04
C TRP A 127 5.12 12.90 -22.80
N ALA A 128 4.09 12.07 -22.99
CA ALA A 128 3.33 11.47 -21.91
C ALA A 128 4.21 10.61 -21.01
N VAL A 129 5.06 9.76 -21.60
CA VAL A 129 5.99 8.89 -20.86
C VAL A 129 7.04 9.73 -20.14
N SER A 130 7.69 10.68 -20.81
CA SER A 130 8.72 11.53 -20.21
C SER A 130 8.18 12.34 -19.03
N VAL A 131 7.02 12.98 -19.20
CA VAL A 131 6.37 13.75 -18.14
C VAL A 131 5.91 12.83 -17.00
N SER A 132 5.31 11.68 -17.31
CA SER A 132 4.88 10.72 -16.28
C SER A 132 6.04 10.20 -15.44
N VAL A 133 7.18 9.87 -16.06
CA VAL A 133 8.39 9.42 -15.34
C VAL A 133 8.94 10.55 -14.46
N ALA A 134 9.02 11.77 -15.00
CA ALA A 134 9.51 12.93 -14.25
C ALA A 134 8.62 13.23 -13.03
N LEU A 135 7.29 13.28 -13.22
CA LEU A 135 6.32 13.49 -12.15
C LEU A 135 6.34 12.35 -11.13
N TYR A 136 6.39 11.10 -11.59
CA TYR A 136 6.46 9.94 -10.70
C TYR A 136 7.70 10.02 -9.80
N TYR A 137 8.87 10.35 -10.35
CA TYR A 137 10.10 10.51 -9.57
C TYR A 137 9.99 11.69 -8.60
N PHE A 138 9.51 12.85 -9.06
CA PHE A 138 9.33 14.04 -8.24
C PHE A 138 8.43 13.76 -7.02
N PHE A 139 7.25 13.18 -7.24
CA PHE A 139 6.34 12.82 -6.14
C PHE A 139 6.84 11.65 -5.30
N SER A 140 7.64 10.74 -5.86
CA SER A 140 8.31 9.69 -5.06
C SER A 140 9.33 10.26 -4.09
N VAL A 141 10.06 11.31 -4.47
CA VAL A 141 11.02 11.98 -3.57
C VAL A 141 10.28 12.79 -2.50
N LEU A 142 9.34 13.65 -2.90
CA LEU A 142 8.62 14.51 -1.95
C LEU A 142 7.68 13.72 -1.03
N GLY A 143 6.83 12.89 -1.63
CA GLY A 143 5.90 12.03 -0.90
C GLY A 143 6.64 10.95 -0.10
N GLY A 144 7.73 10.41 -0.65
CA GLY A 144 8.62 9.49 0.07
C GLY A 144 9.28 10.16 1.28
N GLY A 145 9.70 11.42 1.19
CA GLY A 145 10.20 12.17 2.35
C GLY A 145 9.18 12.25 3.47
N PHE A 146 7.94 12.61 3.15
CA PHE A 146 6.85 12.70 4.11
C PHE A 146 6.47 11.33 4.71
N VAL A 147 6.28 10.31 3.87
CA VAL A 147 5.88 8.95 4.28
C VAL A 147 6.97 8.29 5.11
N ASN A 148 8.22 8.32 4.65
CA ASN A 148 9.32 7.68 5.39
C ASN A 148 9.60 8.43 6.70
N SER A 149 9.38 9.75 6.77
CA SER A 149 9.51 10.52 8.02
C SER A 149 8.40 10.13 9.01
N ALA A 150 7.16 10.06 8.52
CA ALA A 150 6.03 9.56 9.29
C ALA A 150 6.28 8.13 9.78
N GLU A 151 6.78 7.26 8.92
CA GLU A 151 6.95 5.85 9.19
C GLU A 151 8.09 5.56 10.17
N TYR A 152 9.33 5.90 9.81
CA TYR A 152 10.49 5.56 10.62
C TYR A 152 10.62 6.46 11.86
N GLY A 153 10.17 7.72 11.81
CA GLY A 153 10.07 8.56 13.01
C GLY A 153 9.09 7.98 14.02
N SER A 154 7.95 7.47 13.54
CA SER A 154 6.94 6.81 14.37
C SER A 154 7.44 5.50 14.96
N TYR A 155 8.03 4.63 14.15
CA TYR A 155 8.52 3.35 14.66
C TYR A 155 9.71 3.53 15.61
N LEU A 156 10.56 4.53 15.40
CA LEU A 156 11.64 4.86 16.33
C LEU A 156 11.08 5.31 17.69
N LYS A 157 10.08 6.21 17.68
CA LYS A 157 9.36 6.62 18.90
C LYS A 157 8.67 5.44 19.56
N LEU A 158 8.02 4.58 18.78
CA LEU A 158 7.31 3.41 19.27
C LEU A 158 8.24 2.39 19.94
N VAL A 159 9.39 2.10 19.33
CA VAL A 159 10.41 1.20 19.90
C VAL A 159 11.01 1.77 21.19
N ARG A 160 11.19 3.09 21.28
CA ARG A 160 11.77 3.75 22.46
C ARG A 160 10.78 3.95 23.62
N THR A 161 9.51 4.21 23.31
CA THR A 161 8.52 4.65 24.32
C THR A 161 7.38 3.66 24.54
N GLY A 162 7.18 2.70 23.64
CA GLY A 162 6.10 1.71 23.69
C GLY A 162 4.73 2.22 23.26
N LYS A 163 4.57 3.53 23.01
CA LYS A 163 3.27 4.15 22.70
C LYS A 163 3.35 5.14 21.55
N ILE A 164 2.31 5.17 20.73
CA ILE A 164 2.18 6.18 19.67
C ILE A 164 0.72 6.55 19.36
N SER A 165 0.48 7.84 19.17
CA SER A 165 -0.79 8.44 18.77
C SER A 165 -0.78 8.91 17.32
N VAL A 166 -1.96 9.17 16.74
CA VAL A 166 -2.09 9.75 15.38
C VAL A 166 -1.40 11.12 15.29
N SER A 167 -1.45 11.91 16.37
CA SER A 167 -0.74 13.19 16.45
C SER A 167 0.77 13.03 16.39
N ASP A 168 1.33 12.00 17.03
CA ASP A 168 2.77 11.74 16.97
C ASP A 168 3.21 11.39 15.54
N VAL A 169 2.39 10.62 14.81
CA VAL A 169 2.68 10.26 13.42
C VAL A 169 2.68 11.51 12.53
N LEU A 170 1.71 12.40 12.70
CA LEU A 170 1.65 13.66 11.95
C LEU A 170 2.81 14.60 12.30
N GLU A 171 3.17 14.71 13.58
CA GLU A 171 4.32 15.51 14.00
C GLU A 171 5.63 14.97 13.38
N ASN A 172 5.83 13.65 13.43
CA ASN A 172 6.98 12.99 12.80
C ASN A 172 6.98 13.15 11.28
N SER A 173 5.81 13.18 10.63
CA SER A 173 5.70 13.37 9.19
C SER A 173 6.25 14.72 8.72
N GLY A 174 6.09 15.77 9.54
CA GLY A 174 6.58 17.13 9.25
C GLY A 174 7.97 17.43 9.81
N ARG A 175 8.40 16.77 10.89
CA ARG A 175 9.62 17.16 11.62
C ARG A 175 10.92 16.99 10.83
N MET A 176 11.06 15.90 10.06
CA MET A 176 12.31 15.55 9.34
C MET A 176 12.07 15.33 7.85
N TRP A 177 11.00 15.92 7.30
CA TRP A 177 10.54 15.60 5.96
C TRP A 177 11.56 15.99 4.88
N HIS A 178 12.28 17.11 5.05
CA HIS A 178 13.30 17.59 4.12
C HIS A 178 14.52 16.66 4.10
N GLU A 179 15.06 16.34 5.28
CA GLU A 179 16.20 15.45 5.46
C GLU A 179 15.87 14.03 4.96
N MET A 180 14.63 13.60 5.20
CA MET A 180 14.13 12.34 4.69
C MET A 180 13.96 12.36 3.18
N ALA A 181 13.42 13.44 2.58
CA ALA A 181 13.29 13.57 1.12
C ALA A 181 14.66 13.52 0.44
N TRP A 182 15.65 14.22 0.98
CA TRP A 182 17.04 14.13 0.50
C TRP A 182 17.58 12.70 0.63
N THR A 183 17.34 12.03 1.76
CA THR A 183 17.76 10.64 1.95
C THR A 183 17.05 9.70 0.97
N THR A 184 15.76 9.87 0.74
CA THR A 184 14.99 9.12 -0.26
C THR A 184 15.59 9.32 -1.62
N MET A 185 15.81 10.56 -2.07
CA MET A 185 16.39 10.85 -3.38
C MET A 185 17.75 10.17 -3.57
N VAL A 186 18.69 10.35 -2.63
CA VAL A 186 20.03 9.74 -2.73
C VAL A 186 19.93 8.22 -2.67
N THR A 187 19.08 7.67 -1.82
CA THR A 187 18.93 6.21 -1.68
C THR A 187 18.29 5.59 -2.92
N GLU A 188 17.25 6.20 -3.50
CA GLU A 188 16.66 5.75 -4.76
C GLU A 188 17.65 5.86 -5.92
N ALA A 189 18.39 6.96 -6.02
CA ALA A 189 19.41 7.16 -7.04
C ALA A 189 20.54 6.12 -6.95
N VAL A 190 20.99 5.79 -5.74
CA VAL A 190 21.99 4.73 -5.54
C VAL A 190 21.40 3.37 -5.90
N LYS A 191 20.20 3.03 -5.43
CA LYS A 191 19.57 1.72 -5.68
C LYS A 191 19.32 1.47 -7.16
N TYR A 192 18.64 2.40 -7.83
CA TYR A 192 18.14 2.21 -9.20
C TYR A 192 19.03 2.85 -10.28
N GLY A 193 20.01 3.67 -9.91
CA GLY A 193 20.91 4.34 -10.85
C GLY A 193 21.56 3.38 -11.86
N PRO A 194 22.17 2.25 -11.44
CA PRO A 194 22.74 1.28 -12.37
C PRO A 194 21.72 0.76 -13.38
N LEU A 195 20.51 0.40 -12.93
CA LEU A 195 19.44 -0.11 -13.80
C LEU A 195 18.97 0.94 -14.81
N VAL A 196 18.76 2.18 -14.36
CA VAL A 196 18.33 3.28 -15.23
C VAL A 196 19.40 3.60 -16.28
N LEU A 197 20.68 3.64 -15.90
CA LEU A 197 21.79 3.86 -16.83
C LEU A 197 21.90 2.72 -17.86
N THR A 198 21.74 1.47 -17.43
CA THR A 198 21.72 0.32 -18.34
C THR A 198 20.54 0.40 -19.31
N LEU A 199 19.34 0.74 -18.85
CA LEU A 199 18.17 0.90 -19.72
C LEU A 199 18.32 2.06 -20.71
N ALA A 200 18.85 3.20 -20.26
CA ALA A 200 19.13 4.33 -21.13
C ALA A 200 20.16 3.98 -22.21
N TRP A 201 21.20 3.23 -21.84
CA TRP A 201 22.18 2.72 -22.79
C TRP A 201 21.54 1.77 -23.81
N ILE A 202 20.78 0.76 -23.37
CA ILE A 202 20.05 -0.17 -24.26
C ILE A 202 19.15 0.61 -25.24
N PHE A 203 18.38 1.56 -24.72
CA PHE A 203 17.47 2.37 -25.54
C PHE A 203 18.24 3.21 -26.58
N SER A 204 19.35 3.83 -26.17
CA SER A 204 20.22 4.58 -27.09
C SER A 204 20.82 3.70 -28.19
N SER A 205 21.19 2.45 -27.88
CA SER A 205 21.69 1.48 -28.85
C SER A 205 20.60 1.08 -29.85
N ILE A 206 19.37 0.83 -29.41
CA ILE A 206 18.24 0.50 -30.29
C ILE A 206 17.94 1.64 -31.26
N ILE A 207 17.90 2.88 -30.76
CA ILE A 207 17.66 4.06 -31.61
C ILE A 207 18.82 4.26 -32.59
N GLY A 208 20.06 4.15 -32.12
CA GLY A 208 21.24 4.29 -32.97
C GLY A 208 21.26 3.30 -34.12
N ASN A 209 21.01 2.02 -33.84
CA ASN A 209 20.94 0.97 -34.86
C ASN A 209 19.81 1.24 -35.87
N SER A 210 18.64 1.65 -35.37
CA SER A 210 17.48 1.97 -36.22
C SER A 210 17.74 3.18 -37.13
N ALA A 211 18.38 4.24 -36.61
CA ALA A 211 18.74 5.43 -37.38
C ALA A 211 19.77 5.13 -38.47
N LEU A 212 20.63 4.13 -38.25
CA LEU A 212 21.61 3.64 -39.21
C LEU A 212 21.05 2.58 -40.18
N GLY A 213 19.76 2.25 -40.08
CA GLY A 213 19.12 1.20 -40.90
C GLY A 213 19.66 -0.21 -40.62
N SER A 214 20.34 -0.42 -39.49
CA SER A 214 20.96 -1.68 -39.10
C SER A 214 19.98 -2.53 -38.28
N ALA A 215 19.78 -3.78 -38.68
CA ALA A 215 19.00 -4.73 -37.88
C ALA A 215 19.77 -5.13 -36.62
N ASN A 216 19.06 -5.25 -35.49
CA ASN A 216 19.67 -5.70 -34.23
C ASN A 216 20.05 -7.17 -34.32
N SER A 217 21.32 -7.49 -34.06
CA SER A 217 21.81 -8.87 -34.09
C SER A 217 21.40 -9.65 -32.84
N LEU A 218 21.43 -10.99 -32.92
CA LEU A 218 21.19 -11.84 -31.74
C LEU A 218 22.20 -11.55 -30.62
N SER A 219 23.45 -11.22 -30.97
CA SER A 219 24.47 -10.80 -30.00
C SER A 219 24.12 -9.51 -29.26
N ASP A 220 23.53 -8.53 -29.94
CA ASP A 220 23.10 -7.28 -29.31
C ASP A 220 22.01 -7.54 -28.27
N ILE A 221 21.03 -8.38 -28.64
CA ILE A 221 19.93 -8.77 -27.75
C ILE A 221 20.46 -9.51 -26.51
N LEU A 222 21.36 -10.48 -26.70
CA LEU A 222 21.97 -11.22 -25.58
C LEU A 222 22.80 -10.30 -24.67
N LEU A 223 23.53 -9.34 -25.24
CA LEU A 223 24.29 -8.35 -24.48
C LEU A 223 23.36 -7.46 -23.64
N TRP A 224 22.26 -6.97 -24.22
CA TRP A 224 21.26 -6.18 -23.49
C TRP A 224 20.61 -6.96 -22.35
N LEU A 225 20.23 -8.21 -22.59
CA LEU A 225 19.67 -9.09 -21.56
C LEU A 225 20.67 -9.36 -20.43
N GLY A 226 21.94 -9.64 -20.76
CA GLY A 226 23.00 -9.85 -19.78
C GLY A 226 23.30 -8.60 -18.95
N ALA A 227 23.39 -7.43 -19.59
CA ALA A 227 23.59 -6.15 -18.91
C ALA A 227 22.41 -5.82 -17.99
N PHE A 228 21.17 -6.01 -18.46
CA PHE A 228 19.96 -5.80 -17.65
C PHE A 228 19.92 -6.74 -16.44
N ALA A 229 20.23 -8.02 -16.61
CA ALA A 229 20.29 -8.99 -15.51
C ALA A 229 21.35 -8.60 -14.46
N MET A 230 22.55 -8.21 -14.91
CA MET A 230 23.62 -7.74 -14.02
C MET A 230 23.21 -6.49 -13.25
N ALA A 231 22.61 -5.50 -13.92
CA ALA A 231 22.11 -4.29 -13.28
C ALA A 231 21.02 -4.60 -12.25
N GLY A 232 20.17 -5.60 -12.52
CA GLY A 232 19.20 -6.13 -11.57
C GLY A 232 19.84 -6.73 -10.32
N ILE A 233 20.87 -7.56 -10.47
CA ILE A 233 21.64 -8.14 -9.35
C ILE A 233 22.29 -7.03 -8.50
N VAL A 234 22.91 -6.05 -9.15
CA VAL A 234 23.51 -4.89 -8.47
C VAL A 234 22.42 -4.11 -7.71
N THR A 235 21.25 -3.87 -8.31
CA THR A 235 20.12 -3.19 -7.65
C THR A 235 19.65 -3.93 -6.40
N ILE A 236 19.58 -5.27 -6.44
CA ILE A 236 19.21 -6.10 -5.28
C ILE A 236 20.27 -5.95 -4.17
N ALA A 237 21.56 -6.04 -4.52
CA ALA A 237 22.65 -5.85 -3.56
C ALA A 237 22.63 -4.45 -2.93
N LEU A 238 22.42 -3.41 -3.74
CA LEU A 238 22.32 -2.02 -3.26
C LEU A 238 21.09 -1.82 -2.35
N THR A 239 19.97 -2.46 -2.66
CA THR A 239 18.78 -2.46 -1.80
C THR A 239 19.06 -3.11 -0.44
N ALA A 240 19.82 -4.21 -0.42
CA ALA A 240 20.19 -4.89 0.83
C ALA A 240 21.11 -4.02 1.71
N ILE A 241 22.10 -3.33 1.14
CA ILE A 241 23.03 -2.51 1.94
C ILE A 241 22.43 -1.16 2.38
N THR A 242 21.43 -0.64 1.66
CA THR A 242 20.75 0.63 1.98
C THR A 242 19.50 0.46 2.84
N ILE A 243 19.21 -0.77 3.30
CA ILE A 243 17.98 -1.14 4.00
C ILE A 243 17.67 -0.30 5.26
N TYR A 244 18.70 0.15 5.99
CA TYR A 244 18.57 0.95 7.21
C TYR A 244 18.77 2.45 6.97
N ALA A 245 18.83 2.92 5.70
CA ALA A 245 19.00 4.34 5.39
C ALA A 245 17.85 5.19 5.96
N TYR A 246 16.59 4.75 5.86
CA TYR A 246 15.47 5.52 6.42
C TYR A 246 15.39 5.50 7.96
N PRO A 247 15.59 4.35 8.66
CA PRO A 247 15.79 4.37 10.12
C PRO A 247 16.92 5.29 10.57
N ALA A 248 18.05 5.29 9.87
CA ALA A 248 19.16 6.20 10.15
C ALA A 248 18.78 7.67 9.92
N ALA A 249 17.96 7.93 8.89
CA ALA A 249 17.46 9.26 8.62
C ALA A 249 16.53 9.79 9.71
N ALA A 250 15.60 8.97 10.17
CA ALA A 250 14.72 9.29 11.30
C ALA A 250 15.50 9.50 12.63
N ASN A 251 16.75 9.03 12.70
CA ASN A 251 17.61 9.17 13.86
C ASN A 251 18.69 10.27 13.70
N GLY A 252 18.52 11.20 12.75
CA GLY A 252 19.37 12.39 12.63
C GLY A 252 20.58 12.27 11.69
N LYS A 253 20.76 11.15 10.99
CA LYS A 253 21.67 11.09 9.82
C LYS A 253 20.89 11.49 8.55
N PHE A 254 21.54 11.83 7.44
CA PHE A 254 20.81 12.14 6.20
C PHE A 254 21.66 11.96 4.94
N GLY A 255 21.01 11.71 3.81
CA GLY A 255 21.63 11.51 2.51
C GLY A 255 22.70 10.41 2.55
N PHE A 256 23.88 10.72 2.04
CA PHE A 256 25.02 9.79 2.06
C PHE A 256 25.44 9.37 3.49
N SER A 257 25.23 10.21 4.50
CA SER A 257 25.53 9.82 5.89
C SER A 257 24.58 8.73 6.38
N ALA A 258 23.33 8.73 5.95
CA ALA A 258 22.36 7.69 6.29
C ALA A 258 22.70 6.37 5.57
N ILE A 259 23.19 6.42 4.33
CA ILE A 259 23.68 5.23 3.62
C ILE A 259 24.92 4.65 4.30
N LYS A 260 25.90 5.49 4.67
CA LYS A 260 27.09 5.06 5.43
C LYS A 260 26.70 4.37 6.73
N GLU A 261 25.73 4.93 7.44
CA GLU A 261 25.21 4.36 8.67
C GLU A 261 24.50 3.01 8.41
N SER A 262 23.73 2.90 7.34
CA SER A 262 23.11 1.63 6.92
C SER A 262 24.17 0.55 6.68
N ILE A 263 25.24 0.87 5.95
CA ILE A 263 26.35 -0.05 5.70
C ILE A 263 27.03 -0.48 7.01
N ARG A 264 27.25 0.46 7.95
CA ARG A 264 27.80 0.16 9.28
C ARG A 264 26.95 -0.87 10.02
N ILE A 265 25.63 -0.68 10.07
CA ILE A 265 24.70 -1.59 10.73
C ILE A 265 24.67 -2.96 10.04
N CYS A 266 24.61 -3.00 8.71
CA CYS A 266 24.65 -4.26 7.94
C CYS A 266 25.92 -5.07 8.24
N ARG A 267 27.08 -4.40 8.36
CA ARG A 267 28.36 -5.05 8.71
C ARG A 267 28.44 -5.48 10.17
N ALA A 268 27.84 -4.71 11.09
CA ALA A 268 27.81 -5.06 12.51
C ALA A 268 26.88 -6.25 12.80
N PHE A 269 25.78 -6.38 12.06
CA PHE A 269 24.77 -7.43 12.27
C PHE A 269 24.34 -8.13 10.97
N PRO A 270 25.25 -8.81 10.26
CA PRO A 270 24.96 -9.42 8.96
C PRO A 270 23.88 -10.49 9.07
N GLY A 271 23.96 -11.39 10.06
CA GLY A 271 22.98 -12.47 10.24
C GLY A 271 21.55 -11.96 10.45
N LYS A 272 21.35 -10.91 11.27
CA LYS A 272 20.02 -10.34 11.49
C LYS A 272 19.49 -9.60 10.27
N THR A 273 20.37 -8.94 9.52
CA THR A 273 20.02 -8.25 8.27
C THR A 273 19.58 -9.25 7.20
N VAL A 274 20.31 -10.36 7.05
CA VAL A 274 19.93 -11.46 6.15
C VAL A 274 18.60 -12.08 6.59
N LEU A 275 18.41 -12.38 7.87
CA LEU A 275 17.13 -12.90 8.39
C LEU A 275 15.97 -11.94 8.11
N TYR A 276 16.17 -10.64 8.28
CA TYR A 276 15.15 -9.64 7.95
C TYR A 276 14.84 -9.63 6.45
N LEU A 277 15.85 -9.65 5.59
CA LEU A 277 15.69 -9.70 4.13
C LEU A 277 14.95 -10.97 3.69
N LEU A 278 15.30 -12.12 4.24
CA LEU A 278 14.61 -13.39 3.98
C LEU A 278 13.16 -13.36 4.47
N LEU A 279 12.91 -12.79 5.65
CA LEU A 279 11.54 -12.63 6.18
C LEU A 279 10.71 -11.68 5.28
N ARG A 280 11.31 -10.59 4.81
CA ARG A 280 10.63 -9.66 3.90
C ARG A 280 10.34 -10.32 2.55
N ALA A 281 11.33 -10.99 1.96
CA ALA A 281 11.18 -11.70 0.69
C ALA A 281 10.14 -12.82 0.79
N SER A 282 10.18 -13.63 1.85
CA SER A 282 9.20 -14.70 2.09
C SER A 282 7.79 -14.15 2.32
N SER A 283 7.64 -13.01 3.01
CA SER A 283 6.32 -12.37 3.17
C SER A 283 5.73 -11.92 1.83
N LEU A 284 6.55 -11.38 0.93
CA LEU A 284 6.11 -10.99 -0.41
C LEU A 284 5.82 -12.22 -1.29
N ALA A 285 6.68 -13.24 -1.24
CA ALA A 285 6.47 -14.49 -1.93
C ALA A 285 5.20 -15.20 -1.44
N ALA A 286 4.88 -15.15 -0.14
CA ALA A 286 3.65 -15.70 0.41
C ALA A 286 2.41 -14.97 -0.12
N VAL A 287 2.44 -13.63 -0.18
CA VAL A 287 1.36 -12.82 -0.79
C VAL A 287 1.17 -13.21 -2.26
N MET A 288 2.25 -13.28 -3.05
CA MET A 288 2.18 -13.67 -4.46
C MET A 288 1.71 -15.11 -4.64
N ALA A 289 2.17 -16.04 -3.81
CA ALA A 289 1.78 -17.45 -3.86
C ALA A 289 0.30 -17.62 -3.52
N VAL A 290 -0.21 -16.94 -2.49
CA VAL A 290 -1.63 -16.97 -2.13
C VAL A 290 -2.49 -16.42 -3.26
N SER A 291 -2.10 -15.28 -3.86
CA SER A 291 -2.81 -14.71 -5.00
C SER A 291 -2.77 -15.63 -6.23
N TYR A 292 -1.61 -16.21 -6.53
CA TYR A 292 -1.45 -17.14 -7.65
C TYR A 292 -2.28 -18.41 -7.46
N VAL A 293 -2.17 -19.08 -6.31
CA VAL A 293 -2.96 -20.29 -6.01
C VAL A 293 -4.45 -19.99 -6.09
N SER A 294 -4.90 -18.85 -5.59
CA SER A 294 -6.31 -18.46 -5.67
C SER A 294 -6.77 -18.27 -7.11
N SER A 295 -5.91 -17.67 -7.95
CA SER A 295 -6.21 -17.51 -9.38
C SER A 295 -6.38 -18.83 -10.12
N LEU A 296 -5.71 -19.91 -9.69
CA LEU A 296 -5.90 -21.26 -10.26
C LEU A 296 -7.31 -21.81 -10.02
N PHE A 297 -7.97 -21.33 -8.97
CA PHE A 297 -9.36 -21.65 -8.65
C PHE A 297 -10.35 -20.57 -9.11
N SER A 298 -9.91 -19.62 -9.96
CA SER A 298 -10.71 -18.46 -10.37
C SER A 298 -11.19 -17.59 -9.20
N VAL A 299 -10.49 -17.65 -8.06
CA VAL A 299 -10.80 -16.89 -6.85
C VAL A 299 -9.91 -15.65 -6.79
N GLU A 300 -10.53 -14.47 -6.80
CA GLU A 300 -9.84 -13.19 -6.61
C GLU A 300 -9.84 -12.81 -5.13
N ILE A 301 -8.65 -12.69 -4.53
CA ILE A 301 -8.44 -12.23 -3.14
C ILE A 301 -7.27 -11.26 -3.01
N SER A 302 -6.80 -10.73 -4.14
CA SER A 302 -5.59 -9.91 -4.24
C SER A 302 -5.67 -8.65 -3.38
N SER A 303 -6.84 -8.02 -3.33
CA SER A 303 -7.11 -6.77 -2.61
C SER A 303 -7.16 -7.01 -1.10
N ILE A 304 -7.76 -8.12 -0.67
CA ILE A 304 -7.80 -8.52 0.75
C ILE A 304 -6.39 -8.82 1.26
N VAL A 305 -5.63 -9.61 0.49
CA VAL A 305 -4.25 -9.98 0.83
C VAL A 305 -3.36 -8.73 0.85
N ALA A 306 -3.53 -7.81 -0.10
CA ALA A 306 -2.84 -6.54 -0.13
C ALA A 306 -3.19 -5.64 1.07
N ALA A 307 -4.47 -5.56 1.45
CA ALA A 307 -4.91 -4.81 2.64
C ALA A 307 -4.29 -5.38 3.92
N PHE A 308 -4.28 -6.70 4.08
CA PHE A 308 -3.66 -7.38 5.22
C PHE A 308 -2.14 -7.14 5.26
N ALA A 309 -1.48 -7.26 4.11
CA ALA A 309 -0.05 -6.98 3.99
C ALA A 309 0.26 -5.52 4.39
N SER A 310 -0.52 -4.57 3.88
CA SER A 310 -0.31 -3.13 4.10
C SER A 310 -0.57 -2.70 5.54
N PHE A 311 -1.65 -3.15 6.18
CA PHE A 311 -2.03 -2.66 7.51
C PHE A 311 -1.44 -3.42 8.69
N MET A 312 -0.97 -4.64 8.45
CA MET A 312 -0.45 -5.53 9.49
C MET A 312 1.00 -5.92 9.23
N VAL A 313 1.26 -6.65 8.14
CA VAL A 313 2.58 -7.24 7.89
C VAL A 313 3.65 -6.16 7.72
N VAL A 314 3.39 -5.14 6.92
CA VAL A 314 4.33 -4.05 6.64
C VAL A 314 4.70 -3.28 7.91
N PRO A 315 3.76 -2.75 8.73
CA PRO A 315 4.10 -2.06 9.98
C PRO A 315 4.88 -2.92 10.97
N ILE A 316 4.55 -4.20 11.11
CA ILE A 316 5.28 -5.13 11.99
C ILE A 316 6.72 -5.29 11.51
N LEU A 317 6.92 -5.55 10.21
CA LEU A 317 8.25 -5.73 9.65
C LEU A 317 9.07 -4.44 9.70
N HIS A 318 8.48 -3.28 9.44
CA HIS A 318 9.21 -2.02 9.51
C HIS A 318 9.52 -1.60 10.95
N THR A 319 8.68 -1.96 11.92
CA THR A 319 9.00 -1.84 13.35
C THR A 319 10.17 -2.76 13.73
N LEU A 320 10.17 -4.02 13.25
CA LEU A 320 11.29 -4.96 13.44
C LEU A 320 12.59 -4.42 12.84
N LYS A 321 12.54 -3.89 11.62
CA LYS A 321 13.69 -3.24 10.98
C LYS A 321 14.25 -2.12 11.83
N THR A 322 13.38 -1.30 12.40
CA THR A 322 13.74 -0.19 13.27
C THR A 322 14.33 -0.68 14.60
N ALA A 323 13.78 -1.75 15.18
CA ALA A 323 14.33 -2.37 16.39
C ALA A 323 15.72 -2.99 16.16
N ILE A 324 15.97 -3.58 14.98
CA ILE A 324 17.30 -4.07 14.59
C ILE A 324 18.28 -2.91 14.41
N TYR A 325 17.84 -1.79 13.81
CA TYR A 325 18.66 -0.59 13.66
C TYR A 325 19.12 -0.03 15.03
N VAL A 326 18.18 0.14 15.97
CA VAL A 326 18.44 0.70 17.30
C VAL A 326 19.43 -0.14 18.12
N ARG A 327 19.55 -1.44 17.84
CA ARG A 327 20.57 -2.32 18.44
C ARG A 327 22.00 -1.79 18.23
N GLY A 328 22.26 -1.16 17.08
CA GLY A 328 23.58 -0.64 16.73
C GLY A 328 23.87 0.76 17.25
N GLU A 329 22.98 1.31 18.07
CA GLU A 329 23.21 2.57 18.76
C GLU A 329 24.25 2.41 19.89
N PRO A 330 25.05 3.46 20.17
CA PRO A 330 25.99 3.44 21.28
C PRO A 330 25.29 3.29 22.63
N GLN A 331 24.16 3.97 22.81
CA GLN A 331 23.35 3.96 24.02
C GLN A 331 22.42 2.73 24.03
N GLU A 332 22.25 2.14 25.21
CA GLU A 332 21.32 1.02 25.36
C GLU A 332 19.87 1.51 25.30
N VAL A 333 19.12 0.94 24.37
CA VAL A 333 17.68 1.17 24.27
C VAL A 333 16.93 -0.02 24.86
N ILE A 334 16.11 0.32 25.85
CA ILE A 334 15.17 -0.59 26.50
C ILE A 334 13.83 -0.48 25.78
N ILE A 335 13.37 -1.59 25.22
CA ILE A 335 12.06 -1.67 24.58
C ILE A 335 11.05 -2.10 25.66
N PRO A 336 10.05 -1.27 25.99
CA PRO A 336 9.05 -1.62 26.99
C PRO A 336 8.08 -2.67 26.42
N ILE A 337 7.88 -3.77 27.14
CA ILE A 337 6.99 -4.87 26.71
C ILE A 337 5.92 -5.17 27.76
N PRO A 338 4.66 -5.32 27.35
CA PRO A 338 3.68 -6.13 28.07
C PRO A 338 3.70 -7.60 27.60
N VAL A 339 3.60 -8.52 28.56
CA VAL A 339 3.58 -9.97 28.31
C VAL A 339 2.28 -10.37 27.62
N GLY A 340 2.36 -11.20 26.58
CA GLY A 340 1.21 -11.77 25.90
C GLY A 340 1.54 -13.07 25.14
N PRO A 341 0.53 -13.83 24.69
CA PRO A 341 0.71 -15.11 23.97
C PRO A 341 1.43 -14.96 22.61
N SER A 342 1.73 -16.06 21.94
CA SER A 342 2.35 -15.99 20.60
C SER A 342 1.44 -15.34 19.55
N ILE A 343 2.05 -14.73 18.54
CA ILE A 343 1.38 -14.04 17.41
C ILE A 343 0.22 -14.89 16.84
N VAL A 344 0.49 -16.18 16.60
CA VAL A 344 -0.46 -17.12 15.98
C VAL A 344 -1.72 -17.31 16.82
N ARG A 345 -1.62 -17.25 18.15
CA ARG A 345 -2.76 -17.45 19.05
C ARG A 345 -3.56 -16.18 19.29
N ASP A 346 -2.93 -15.01 19.26
CA ASP A 346 -3.60 -13.73 19.54
C ASP A 346 -4.24 -13.08 18.30
N ALA A 347 -3.55 -13.12 17.15
CA ALA A 347 -3.90 -12.30 15.99
C ALA A 347 -5.34 -12.50 15.48
N PRO A 348 -5.84 -13.73 15.22
CA PRO A 348 -7.14 -13.91 14.57
C PRO A 348 -8.30 -13.33 15.38
N GLY A 349 -8.36 -13.67 16.68
CA GLY A 349 -9.47 -13.25 17.55
C GLY A 349 -9.43 -11.76 17.94
N HIS A 350 -8.24 -11.14 17.95
CA HIS A 350 -8.13 -9.71 18.19
C HIS A 350 -8.53 -8.88 16.97
N ILE A 351 -8.04 -9.25 15.78
CA ILE A 351 -8.29 -8.50 14.54
C ILE A 351 -9.78 -8.34 14.32
N TRP A 352 -10.55 -9.43 14.44
CA TRP A 352 -12.00 -9.39 14.28
C TRP A 352 -12.68 -8.41 15.25
N ARG A 353 -12.44 -8.57 16.56
CA ARG A 353 -13.07 -7.74 17.60
C ARG A 353 -12.71 -6.26 17.47
N SER A 354 -11.43 -5.97 17.21
CA SER A 354 -10.92 -4.61 17.04
C SER A 354 -11.47 -3.94 15.78
N SER A 355 -11.55 -4.67 14.67
CA SER A 355 -12.10 -4.16 13.42
C SER A 355 -13.58 -3.80 13.57
N VAL A 356 -14.39 -4.70 14.13
CA VAL A 356 -15.83 -4.44 14.36
C VAL A 356 -16.04 -3.24 15.28
N ALA A 357 -15.27 -3.12 16.38
CA ALA A 357 -15.36 -1.99 17.30
C ALA A 357 -15.01 -0.66 16.60
N LYS A 358 -13.94 -0.63 15.80
CA LYS A 358 -13.52 0.57 15.06
C LYS A 358 -14.47 0.95 13.94
N ILE A 359 -15.04 -0.02 13.23
CA ILE A 359 -16.07 0.22 12.21
C ILE A 359 -17.30 0.84 12.86
N ARG A 360 -17.74 0.37 14.04
CA ARG A 360 -18.87 0.97 14.77
C ARG A 360 -18.63 2.43 15.13
N ILE A 361 -17.45 2.75 15.66
CA ILE A 361 -17.04 4.15 15.91
C ILE A 361 -17.01 4.93 14.58
N GLY A 362 -16.49 4.32 13.53
CA GLY A 362 -16.41 4.90 12.20
C GLY A 362 -17.77 5.25 11.59
N MET A 363 -18.76 4.38 11.74
CA MET A 363 -20.13 4.64 11.25
C MET A 363 -20.75 5.85 11.93
N ARG A 364 -20.50 6.05 13.24
CA ARG A 364 -20.96 7.24 13.96
C ARG A 364 -20.30 8.51 13.42
N GLU A 365 -18.98 8.50 13.28
CA GLU A 365 -18.22 9.64 12.73
C GLU A 365 -18.60 9.95 11.27
N LEU A 366 -18.86 8.91 10.48
CA LEU A 366 -19.37 9.00 9.12
C LEU A 366 -20.76 9.66 9.09
N ALA A 367 -21.70 9.19 9.90
CA ALA A 367 -23.03 9.78 9.98
C ALA A 367 -22.97 11.26 10.40
N GLU A 368 -22.21 11.57 11.46
CA GLU A 368 -21.98 12.94 11.90
C GLU A 368 -21.31 13.80 10.82
N PHE A 369 -20.50 13.21 9.94
CA PHE A 369 -19.86 13.91 8.82
C PHE A 369 -20.86 14.18 7.68
N VAL A 370 -21.57 13.16 7.22
CA VAL A 370 -22.51 13.24 6.09
C VAL A 370 -23.68 14.18 6.39
N PHE A 371 -24.25 14.10 7.58
CA PHE A 371 -25.42 14.89 7.95
C PHE A 371 -25.09 16.29 8.50
N SER A 372 -23.80 16.64 8.62
CA SER A 372 -23.40 17.96 9.11
C SER A 372 -23.50 19.00 7.98
N PRO A 373 -24.31 20.07 8.12
CA PRO A 373 -24.47 21.09 7.09
C PRO A 373 -23.16 21.78 6.69
N ARG A 374 -22.19 21.84 7.63
CA ARG A 374 -20.86 22.41 7.40
C ARG A 374 -20.05 21.66 6.32
N ASN A 375 -20.42 20.42 6.02
CA ASN A 375 -19.72 19.59 5.04
C ASN A 375 -20.39 19.58 3.66
N ILE A 376 -21.57 20.19 3.50
CA ILE A 376 -22.31 20.28 2.23
C ILE A 376 -21.42 20.81 1.08
N PRO A 377 -20.61 21.88 1.25
CA PRO A 377 -19.76 22.35 0.17
C PRO A 377 -18.77 21.30 -0.33
N TYR A 378 -18.25 20.45 0.55
CA TYR A 378 -17.33 19.37 0.19
C TYR A 378 -18.04 18.22 -0.53
N HIS A 379 -19.28 17.90 -0.12
CA HIS A 379 -20.11 16.92 -0.83
C HIS A 379 -20.43 17.38 -2.25
N LEU A 380 -20.84 18.64 -2.39
CA LEU A 380 -21.15 19.24 -3.69
C LEU A 380 -19.92 19.30 -4.59
N LEU A 381 -18.78 19.75 -4.07
CA LEU A 381 -17.54 19.81 -4.85
C LEU A 381 -17.10 18.41 -5.30
N SER A 382 -17.13 17.41 -4.39
CA SER A 382 -16.77 16.04 -4.73
C SER A 382 -17.70 15.44 -5.80
N ALA A 383 -19.01 15.67 -5.68
CA ALA A 383 -20.00 15.20 -6.65
C ALA A 383 -19.84 15.91 -8.00
N ALA A 384 -19.65 17.23 -7.99
CA ALA A 384 -19.43 18.03 -9.19
C ALA A 384 -18.17 17.59 -9.95
N THR A 385 -17.07 17.31 -9.26
CA THR A 385 -15.84 16.81 -9.89
C THR A 385 -16.03 15.42 -10.50
N PHE A 386 -16.75 14.53 -9.82
CA PHE A 386 -17.10 13.21 -10.37
C PHE A 386 -17.94 13.34 -11.65
N VAL A 387 -18.98 14.18 -11.61
CA VAL A 387 -19.84 14.45 -12.78
C VAL A 387 -19.06 15.09 -13.93
N ALA A 388 -18.15 16.03 -13.64
CA ALA A 388 -17.28 16.61 -14.64
C ALA A 388 -16.43 15.54 -15.35
N GLY A 389 -15.91 14.57 -14.59
CA GLY A 389 -15.26 13.39 -15.13
C GLY A 389 -16.15 12.59 -16.09
N ILE A 390 -17.41 12.30 -15.70
CA ILE A 390 -18.37 11.58 -16.56
C ILE A 390 -18.56 12.33 -17.89
N LEU A 391 -18.74 13.64 -17.84
CA LEU A 391 -18.95 14.46 -19.04
C LEU A 391 -17.73 14.44 -19.96
N GLU A 392 -16.52 14.59 -19.41
CA GLU A 392 -15.27 14.53 -20.16
C GLU A 392 -15.05 13.13 -20.77
N GLY A 393 -15.24 12.06 -19.99
CA GLY A 393 -15.12 10.68 -20.46
C GLY A 393 -16.09 10.37 -21.59
N LYS A 394 -17.33 10.85 -21.49
CA LYS A 394 -18.33 10.76 -22.55
C LYS A 394 -17.85 11.46 -23.82
N GLN A 395 -17.37 12.70 -23.69
CA GLN A 395 -16.88 13.50 -24.80
C GLN A 395 -15.71 12.81 -25.51
N VAL A 396 -14.66 12.43 -24.78
CA VAL A 396 -13.46 11.78 -25.33
C VAL A 396 -13.81 10.43 -25.98
N SER A 397 -14.72 9.66 -25.37
CA SER A 397 -15.23 8.42 -25.95
C SER A 397 -15.92 8.65 -27.29
N SER A 398 -16.78 9.69 -27.39
CA SER A 398 -17.44 10.07 -28.63
C SER A 398 -16.49 10.64 -29.71
N SER A 399 -15.34 11.19 -29.30
CA SER A 399 -14.29 11.71 -30.19
C SER A 399 -13.27 10.66 -30.65
N GLY A 400 -13.64 9.37 -30.59
CA GLY A 400 -12.87 8.29 -31.20
C GLY A 400 -12.32 7.24 -30.24
N LEU A 401 -12.21 7.53 -28.94
CA LEU A 401 -11.76 6.52 -27.97
C LEU A 401 -12.71 5.32 -27.92
N GLY A 402 -14.03 5.54 -28.00
CA GLY A 402 -15.01 4.45 -28.04
C GLY A 402 -14.88 3.57 -29.30
N LYS A 403 -14.61 4.17 -30.46
CA LYS A 403 -14.34 3.44 -31.71
C LYS A 403 -13.07 2.59 -31.60
N LEU A 404 -12.01 3.15 -31.00
CA LEU A 404 -10.75 2.46 -30.77
C LEU A 404 -10.92 1.28 -29.82
N ILE A 405 -11.62 1.46 -28.70
CA ILE A 405 -11.94 0.37 -27.77
C ILE A 405 -12.68 -0.77 -28.48
N GLY A 406 -13.68 -0.45 -29.31
CA GLY A 406 -14.38 -1.45 -30.13
C GLY A 406 -13.46 -2.14 -31.16
N ALA A 407 -12.57 -1.39 -31.81
CA ALA A 407 -11.60 -1.95 -32.77
C ALA A 407 -10.59 -2.91 -32.10
N LEU A 408 -10.26 -2.67 -30.82
CA LEU A 408 -9.40 -3.55 -30.01
C LEU A 408 -10.10 -4.82 -29.50
N GLY A 409 -11.34 -5.07 -29.92
CA GLY A 409 -12.06 -6.31 -29.61
C GLY A 409 -12.98 -6.23 -28.39
N TYR A 410 -13.27 -5.04 -27.85
CA TYR A 410 -14.33 -4.90 -26.86
C TYR A 410 -15.70 -5.14 -27.52
N GLU A 411 -16.40 -6.16 -27.04
CA GLU A 411 -17.76 -6.48 -27.48
C GLU A 411 -18.79 -5.94 -26.48
N ALA A 412 -19.52 -4.91 -26.90
CA ALA A 412 -20.55 -4.30 -26.08
C ALA A 412 -21.66 -5.30 -25.74
N GLY A 413 -22.07 -5.35 -24.46
CA GLY A 413 -23.14 -6.22 -24.00
C GLY A 413 -22.71 -7.66 -23.66
N ARG A 414 -21.41 -7.97 -23.58
CA ARG A 414 -20.95 -9.25 -23.00
C ARG A 414 -20.57 -9.08 -21.53
N VAL A 415 -21.10 -9.96 -20.68
CA VAL A 415 -20.70 -10.02 -19.26
C VAL A 415 -19.30 -10.62 -19.19
N ASN A 416 -18.42 -10.02 -18.39
CA ASN A 416 -17.09 -10.56 -18.17
C ASN A 416 -17.21 -12.02 -17.66
N PRO A 417 -16.56 -13.00 -18.33
CA PRO A 417 -16.62 -14.42 -17.95
C PRO A 417 -16.28 -14.69 -16.48
N ALA A 418 -15.50 -13.80 -15.85
CA ALA A 418 -15.14 -13.86 -14.44
C ALA A 418 -16.37 -13.84 -13.50
N PHE A 419 -17.50 -13.24 -13.89
CA PHE A 419 -18.74 -13.21 -13.09
C PHE A 419 -19.58 -14.50 -13.20
N ARG A 420 -18.93 -15.67 -13.19
CA ARG A 420 -19.60 -16.98 -13.23
C ARG A 420 -18.92 -17.95 -12.27
N GLY A 421 -19.72 -18.73 -11.55
CA GLY A 421 -19.24 -19.89 -10.77
C GLY A 421 -19.16 -19.67 -9.25
N PHE A 422 -18.44 -20.57 -8.57
CA PHE A 422 -18.37 -20.62 -7.10
C PHE A 422 -17.52 -19.48 -6.49
N ALA A 423 -16.75 -18.76 -7.30
CA ALA A 423 -15.84 -17.73 -6.86
C ALA A 423 -16.51 -16.36 -6.58
N LEU A 424 -17.79 -16.20 -6.92
CA LEU A 424 -18.51 -14.92 -6.79
C LEU A 424 -18.45 -14.29 -5.38
N PRO A 425 -18.58 -15.04 -4.27
CA PRO A 425 -18.45 -14.45 -2.94
C PRO A 425 -17.04 -13.90 -2.66
N PHE A 426 -15.99 -14.50 -3.21
CA PHE A 426 -14.63 -14.01 -3.04
C PHE A 426 -14.40 -12.75 -3.86
N MET A 427 -14.86 -12.75 -5.12
CA MET A 427 -14.86 -11.57 -5.99
C MET A 427 -15.61 -10.40 -5.34
N ALA A 428 -16.78 -10.65 -4.73
CA ALA A 428 -17.53 -9.63 -4.00
C ALA A 428 -16.66 -8.94 -2.94
N VAL A 429 -15.93 -9.72 -2.14
CA VAL A 429 -15.05 -9.20 -1.10
C VAL A 429 -13.84 -8.49 -1.71
N ASP A 430 -13.25 -9.01 -2.78
CA ASP A 430 -12.10 -8.38 -3.43
C ASP A 430 -12.43 -6.99 -3.97
N ILE A 431 -13.52 -6.89 -4.74
CA ILE A 431 -14.02 -5.61 -5.28
C ILE A 431 -14.34 -4.64 -4.14
N SER A 432 -15.00 -5.12 -3.09
CA SER A 432 -15.33 -4.30 -1.90
C SER A 432 -14.07 -3.70 -1.27
N PHE A 433 -13.03 -4.52 -1.05
CA PHE A 433 -11.78 -4.05 -0.43
C PHE A 433 -11.00 -3.13 -1.36
N HIS A 434 -10.97 -3.41 -2.66
CA HIS A 434 -10.35 -2.54 -3.65
C HIS A 434 -10.95 -1.12 -3.61
N ASN A 435 -12.28 -1.02 -3.76
CA ASN A 435 -12.98 0.27 -3.81
C ASN A 435 -12.89 1.01 -2.45
N TRP A 436 -12.91 0.28 -1.33
CA TRP A 436 -12.66 0.87 -0.02
C TRP A 436 -11.21 1.39 0.13
N GLN A 437 -10.19 0.66 -0.34
CA GLN A 437 -8.80 1.11 -0.28
C GLN A 437 -8.55 2.35 -1.13
N VAL A 438 -9.09 2.40 -2.35
CA VAL A 438 -9.04 3.59 -3.21
C VAL A 438 -9.74 4.77 -2.52
N SER A 439 -10.92 4.54 -1.93
CA SER A 439 -11.65 5.56 -1.17
C SER A 439 -10.83 6.08 0.01
N MET A 440 -10.21 5.18 0.78
CA MET A 440 -9.39 5.53 1.92
C MET A 440 -8.17 6.36 1.53
N ALA A 441 -7.44 5.92 0.51
CA ALA A 441 -6.28 6.65 0.02
C ALA A 441 -6.69 8.03 -0.54
N THR A 442 -7.84 8.13 -1.20
CA THR A 442 -8.44 9.39 -1.66
C THR A 442 -8.76 10.33 -0.48
N ALA A 443 -9.38 9.84 0.59
CA ALA A 443 -9.69 10.68 1.75
C ALA A 443 -8.41 11.16 2.47
N ILE A 444 -7.43 10.28 2.66
CA ILE A 444 -6.19 10.61 3.37
C ILE A 444 -5.27 11.48 2.52
N SER A 445 -5.35 11.42 1.18
CA SER A 445 -4.60 12.32 0.29
C SER A 445 -4.98 13.79 0.42
N GLY A 446 -6.03 14.13 1.19
CA GLY A 446 -6.27 15.50 1.64
C GLY A 446 -5.11 16.12 2.45
N LEU A 447 -4.24 15.30 3.05
CA LEU A 447 -2.98 15.76 3.64
C LEU A 447 -1.99 16.30 2.58
N ALA A 448 -2.18 15.96 1.31
CA ALA A 448 -1.46 16.46 0.15
C ALA A 448 -2.28 17.50 -0.65
N LEU A 449 -3.18 18.21 0.03
CA LEU A 449 -4.11 19.21 -0.55
C LEU A 449 -5.20 18.57 -1.42
N ALA A 450 -5.97 19.41 -2.13
CA ALA A 450 -7.18 18.98 -2.85
C ALA A 450 -6.89 18.28 -4.19
N VAL A 451 -5.75 18.56 -4.84
CA VAL A 451 -5.48 18.11 -6.23
C VAL A 451 -5.60 16.59 -6.41
N PRO A 452 -4.97 15.73 -5.58
CA PRO A 452 -5.05 14.29 -5.75
C PRO A 452 -6.48 13.75 -5.61
N ILE A 453 -7.27 14.34 -4.71
CA ILE A 453 -8.68 13.99 -4.52
C ILE A 453 -9.47 14.32 -5.78
N LEU A 454 -9.30 15.54 -6.32
CA LEU A 454 -10.03 16.00 -7.49
C LEU A 454 -9.71 15.14 -8.72
N VAL A 455 -8.42 14.83 -8.96
CA VAL A 455 -8.01 13.98 -10.08
C VAL A 455 -8.55 12.56 -9.93
N THR A 456 -8.52 11.99 -8.72
CA THR A 456 -9.03 10.64 -8.48
C THR A 456 -10.55 10.58 -8.69
N MET A 457 -11.30 11.56 -8.19
CA MET A 457 -12.75 11.67 -8.42
C MET A 457 -13.07 11.84 -9.91
N MET A 458 -12.34 12.74 -10.60
CA MET A 458 -12.52 13.02 -12.02
C MET A 458 -12.22 11.80 -12.88
N PHE A 459 -11.14 11.05 -12.60
CA PHE A 459 -10.79 9.87 -13.37
C PHE A 459 -11.78 8.71 -13.21
N ASN A 460 -12.27 8.47 -12.00
CA ASN A 460 -13.32 7.45 -11.80
C ASN A 460 -14.61 7.85 -12.53
N GLY A 461 -14.96 9.14 -12.53
CA GLY A 461 -16.05 9.67 -13.36
C GLY A 461 -15.78 9.50 -14.86
N PHE A 462 -14.55 9.79 -15.32
CA PHE A 462 -14.11 9.64 -16.70
C PHE A 462 -14.29 8.21 -17.21
N VAL A 463 -13.84 7.21 -16.43
CA VAL A 463 -14.03 5.79 -16.78
C VAL A 463 -15.51 5.47 -16.92
N LEU A 464 -16.36 5.93 -15.99
CA LEU A 464 -17.81 5.73 -16.06
C LEU A 464 -18.42 6.40 -17.32
N GLY A 465 -17.96 7.59 -17.68
CA GLY A 465 -18.36 8.30 -18.90
C GLY A 465 -17.97 7.55 -20.18
N VAL A 466 -16.75 7.00 -20.23
CA VAL A 466 -16.29 6.17 -21.36
C VAL A 466 -17.15 4.92 -21.50
N VAL A 467 -17.38 4.20 -20.39
CA VAL A 467 -18.23 2.99 -20.36
C VAL A 467 -19.66 3.34 -20.81
N GLY A 468 -20.23 4.44 -20.31
CA GLY A 468 -21.56 4.89 -20.68
C GLY A 468 -21.73 5.18 -22.18
N SER A 469 -20.67 5.58 -22.87
CA SER A 469 -20.70 5.84 -24.32
C SER A 469 -20.57 4.59 -25.20
N ILE A 470 -20.00 3.49 -24.66
CA ILE A 470 -19.76 2.25 -25.43
C ILE A 470 -20.82 1.17 -25.16
N VAL A 471 -21.66 1.33 -24.14
CA VAL A 471 -22.79 0.44 -23.88
C VAL A 471 -23.94 0.75 -24.85
N PRO A 472 -24.61 -0.26 -25.46
CA PRO A 472 -25.50 -0.03 -26.60
C PRO A 472 -26.79 0.74 -26.27
N SER A 473 -27.29 0.64 -25.04
CA SER A 473 -28.52 1.31 -24.62
C SER A 473 -28.42 1.83 -23.19
N PHE A 474 -29.23 2.83 -22.86
CA PHE A 474 -29.27 3.41 -21.52
C PHE A 474 -29.80 2.41 -20.48
N GLU A 475 -30.75 1.55 -20.85
CA GLU A 475 -31.28 0.49 -20.00
C GLU A 475 -30.21 -0.55 -19.67
N MET A 476 -29.40 -0.95 -20.65
CA MET A 476 -28.25 -1.85 -20.44
C MET A 476 -27.22 -1.22 -19.50
N LEU A 477 -26.99 0.09 -19.60
CA LEU A 477 -26.09 0.84 -18.74
C LEU A 477 -26.61 0.90 -17.30
N LEU A 478 -27.90 1.22 -17.12
CA LEU A 478 -28.53 1.24 -15.80
C LEU A 478 -28.52 -0.15 -15.15
N ALA A 479 -28.77 -1.21 -15.91
CA ALA A 479 -28.69 -2.58 -15.42
C ALA A 479 -27.27 -2.95 -14.93
N ALA A 480 -26.24 -2.39 -15.57
CA ALA A 480 -24.85 -2.60 -15.20
C ALA A 480 -24.40 -1.76 -13.99
N ILE A 481 -24.97 -0.58 -13.74
CA ILE A 481 -24.49 0.34 -12.68
C ILE A 481 -25.43 0.35 -11.47
N LEU A 482 -26.73 0.49 -11.68
CA LEU A 482 -27.67 0.85 -10.63
C LEU A 482 -27.69 -0.13 -9.43
N PRO A 483 -27.61 -1.46 -9.61
CA PRO A 483 -27.70 -2.40 -8.49
C PRO A 483 -26.64 -2.16 -7.41
N HIS A 484 -25.37 -1.94 -7.78
CA HIS A 484 -24.28 -1.69 -6.82
C HIS A 484 -23.95 -0.21 -6.69
N GLY A 485 -24.02 0.55 -7.79
CA GLY A 485 -23.65 1.95 -7.90
C GLY A 485 -24.48 2.89 -7.04
N ILE A 486 -25.71 2.51 -6.65
CA ILE A 486 -26.52 3.28 -5.70
C ILE A 486 -25.90 3.34 -4.29
N VAL A 487 -25.04 2.37 -3.95
CA VAL A 487 -24.30 2.33 -2.68
C VAL A 487 -22.87 2.81 -2.89
N GLU A 488 -22.21 2.33 -3.94
CA GLU A 488 -20.80 2.61 -4.19
C GLU A 488 -20.52 4.08 -4.53
N LEU A 489 -21.26 4.66 -5.48
CA LEU A 489 -20.97 6.01 -5.98
C LEU A 489 -21.17 7.07 -4.89
N PRO A 490 -22.26 7.04 -4.07
CA PRO A 490 -22.37 7.94 -2.93
C PRO A 490 -21.26 7.72 -1.90
N SER A 491 -20.87 6.46 -1.64
CA SER A 491 -19.78 6.15 -0.69
C SER A 491 -18.44 6.74 -1.15
N PHE A 492 -18.14 6.64 -2.45
CA PHE A 492 -16.94 7.20 -3.04
C PHE A 492 -16.96 8.74 -3.01
N VAL A 493 -18.09 9.38 -3.37
CA VAL A 493 -18.29 10.83 -3.27
C VAL A 493 -18.16 11.33 -1.82
N VAL A 494 -18.67 10.59 -0.84
CA VAL A 494 -18.48 10.93 0.58
C VAL A 494 -17.01 10.83 0.96
N SER A 495 -16.28 9.84 0.46
CA SER A 495 -14.83 9.73 0.70
C SER A 495 -14.04 10.92 0.12
N GLY A 496 -14.36 11.34 -1.11
CA GLY A 496 -13.81 12.55 -1.70
C GLY A 496 -14.13 13.81 -0.89
N SER A 497 -15.36 13.93 -0.39
CA SER A 497 -15.78 15.03 0.51
C SER A 497 -15.00 15.05 1.83
N VAL A 498 -14.77 13.89 2.45
CA VAL A 498 -13.92 13.75 3.64
C VAL A 498 -12.50 14.26 3.35
N GLY A 499 -11.94 13.86 2.21
CA GLY A 499 -10.62 14.33 1.75
C GLY A 499 -10.56 15.84 1.52
N LEU A 500 -11.56 16.42 0.85
CA LEU A 500 -11.62 17.86 0.59
C LEU A 500 -11.74 18.68 1.88
N SER A 501 -12.53 18.19 2.85
CA SER A 501 -12.59 18.76 4.20
C SER A 501 -11.24 18.70 4.91
N LEU A 502 -10.53 17.57 4.82
CA LEU A 502 -9.19 17.41 5.39
C LEU A 502 -8.19 18.39 4.73
N ALA A 503 -8.21 18.48 3.40
CA ALA A 503 -7.38 19.41 2.62
C ALA A 503 -7.63 20.87 3.00
N ALA A 504 -8.89 21.29 3.17
CA ALA A 504 -9.22 22.65 3.56
C ALA A 504 -8.66 22.99 4.95
N LYS A 505 -8.77 22.06 5.92
CA LYS A 505 -8.24 22.24 7.28
C LYS A 505 -6.71 22.23 7.30
N PHE A 506 -6.10 21.36 6.53
CA PHE A 506 -4.64 21.31 6.38
C PHE A 506 -4.11 22.61 5.74
N LEU A 507 -4.72 23.10 4.66
CA LEU A 507 -4.35 24.36 4.01
C LEU A 507 -4.52 25.56 4.95
N LYS A 508 -5.63 25.60 5.71
CA LYS A 508 -5.86 26.63 6.73
C LYS A 508 -4.78 26.60 7.82
N ALA A 509 -4.38 25.41 8.26
CA ALA A 509 -3.33 25.25 9.24
C ALA A 509 -1.96 25.71 8.71
N LEU A 510 -1.65 25.41 7.45
CA LEU A 510 -0.44 25.86 6.77
C LEU A 510 -0.35 27.39 6.70
N ARG A 511 -1.49 28.08 6.47
CA ARG A 511 -1.56 29.55 6.40
C ARG A 511 -1.47 30.23 7.76
N LYS A 512 -2.14 29.67 8.79
CA LYS A 512 -2.21 30.30 10.12
C LYS A 512 -0.99 29.98 11.01
N GLY A 513 -0.44 28.77 10.89
CA GLY A 513 0.61 28.28 11.78
C GLY A 513 0.13 28.10 13.24
N GLY A 514 1.04 27.65 14.10
CA GLY A 514 0.83 27.53 15.55
C GLY A 514 0.16 26.23 16.04
N ALA A 515 0.21 26.01 17.37
CA ALA A 515 -0.24 24.78 18.02
C ALA A 515 -1.75 24.50 17.88
N SER A 516 -2.58 25.55 17.86
CA SER A 516 -4.03 25.42 17.65
C SER A 516 -4.38 24.88 16.26
N SER A 517 -3.64 25.31 15.24
CA SER A 517 -3.76 24.83 13.87
C SER A 517 -3.35 23.35 13.75
N GLN A 518 -2.29 22.93 14.43
CA GLN A 518 -1.87 21.52 14.47
C GLN A 518 -2.92 20.62 15.13
N ALA A 519 -3.49 21.06 16.26
CA ALA A 519 -4.57 20.34 16.92
C ALA A 519 -5.83 20.21 16.04
N GLU A 520 -6.13 21.23 15.21
CA GLU A 520 -7.23 21.16 14.23
C GLU A 520 -6.97 20.09 13.15
N VAL A 521 -5.75 20.02 12.61
CA VAL A 521 -5.34 18.98 11.65
C VAL A 521 -5.41 17.60 12.28
N HIS A 522 -4.90 17.42 13.50
CA HIS A 522 -4.94 16.13 14.19
C HIS A 522 -6.37 15.61 14.37
N ARG A 523 -7.30 16.48 14.79
CA ARG A 523 -8.73 16.13 14.90
C ARG A 523 -9.34 15.82 13.53
N ALA A 524 -9.01 16.60 12.51
CA ALA A 524 -9.50 16.40 11.14
C ALA A 524 -9.06 15.04 10.59
N THR A 525 -7.77 14.70 10.72
CA THR A 525 -7.20 13.43 10.28
C THR A 525 -7.82 12.24 11.00
N ARG A 526 -7.96 12.33 12.33
CA ARG A 526 -8.63 11.27 13.12
C ARG A 526 -10.06 11.05 12.63
N ARG A 527 -10.82 12.14 12.43
CA ARG A 527 -12.19 12.07 11.91
C ARG A 527 -12.25 11.47 10.50
N ALA A 528 -11.30 11.83 9.62
CA ALA A 528 -11.20 11.26 8.28
C ALA A 528 -10.96 9.74 8.31
N ILE A 529 -10.01 9.28 9.13
CA ILE A 529 -9.73 7.84 9.33
C ILE A 529 -11.00 7.10 9.76
N TYR A 530 -11.70 7.60 10.78
CA TYR A 530 -12.91 6.92 11.26
C TYR A 530 -14.06 7.00 10.27
N ALA A 531 -14.29 8.14 9.60
CA ALA A 531 -15.34 8.27 8.60
C ALA A 531 -15.16 7.24 7.46
N VAL A 532 -13.94 7.06 6.97
CA VAL A 532 -13.64 6.04 5.96
C VAL A 532 -13.75 4.61 6.49
N LEU A 533 -13.35 4.36 7.74
CA LEU A 533 -13.61 3.05 8.37
C LEU A 533 -15.12 2.76 8.47
N GLY A 534 -15.95 3.81 8.62
CA GLY A 534 -17.40 3.72 8.57
C GLY A 534 -17.97 3.36 7.19
N LEU A 535 -17.21 3.58 6.10
CA LEU A 535 -17.61 3.22 4.74
C LEU A 535 -17.43 1.74 4.41
N VAL A 536 -16.63 0.99 5.20
CA VAL A 536 -16.40 -0.46 5.00
C VAL A 536 -17.71 -1.25 4.76
N PRO A 537 -18.74 -1.18 5.62
CA PRO A 537 -19.98 -1.93 5.41
C PRO A 537 -20.72 -1.54 4.12
N PHE A 538 -20.62 -0.29 3.66
CA PHE A 538 -21.24 0.16 2.42
C PHE A 538 -20.51 -0.41 1.19
N PHE A 539 -19.18 -0.42 1.19
CA PHE A 539 -18.42 -1.08 0.12
C PHE A 539 -18.61 -2.59 0.12
N MET A 540 -18.71 -3.24 1.29
CA MET A 540 -19.04 -4.67 1.37
C MET A 540 -20.41 -4.99 0.79
N LEU A 541 -21.40 -4.11 1.02
CA LEU A 541 -22.72 -4.23 0.40
C LEU A 541 -22.65 -3.99 -1.12
N ALA A 542 -21.93 -2.95 -1.56
CA ALA A 542 -21.76 -2.64 -2.97
C ALA A 542 -21.10 -3.80 -3.75
N GLY A 543 -19.98 -4.34 -3.26
CA GLY A 543 -19.31 -5.46 -3.93
C GLY A 543 -20.13 -6.76 -3.90
N ALA A 544 -20.94 -6.99 -2.86
CA ALA A 544 -21.92 -8.08 -2.87
C ALA A 544 -22.99 -7.89 -3.95
N LEU A 545 -23.53 -6.67 -4.10
CA LEU A 545 -24.48 -6.34 -5.17
C LEU A 545 -23.81 -6.44 -6.55
N GLU A 546 -22.54 -6.06 -6.67
CA GLU A 546 -21.78 -6.08 -7.92
C GLU A 546 -21.48 -7.51 -8.40
N ALA A 547 -21.01 -8.38 -7.51
CA ALA A 547 -20.66 -9.75 -7.90
C ALA A 547 -21.90 -10.65 -8.01
N LEU A 548 -22.92 -10.47 -7.17
CA LEU A 548 -24.03 -11.42 -7.05
C LEU A 548 -25.29 -10.96 -7.78
N VAL A 549 -25.62 -9.66 -7.75
CA VAL A 549 -26.91 -9.15 -8.25
C VAL A 549 -26.78 -8.52 -9.63
N THR A 550 -25.72 -7.73 -9.85
CA THR A 550 -25.53 -6.98 -11.09
C THR A 550 -25.47 -7.87 -12.33
N PRO A 551 -24.72 -9.00 -12.36
CA PRO A 551 -24.67 -9.87 -13.54
C PRO A 551 -26.01 -10.53 -13.83
N PHE A 552 -26.80 -10.82 -12.79
CA PHE A 552 -28.16 -11.35 -12.94
C PHE A 552 -29.07 -10.30 -13.59
N VAL A 553 -29.09 -9.07 -13.07
CA VAL A 553 -29.87 -7.97 -13.63
C VAL A 553 -29.46 -7.69 -15.07
N MET A 554 -28.16 -7.56 -15.36
CA MET A 554 -27.62 -7.35 -16.71
C MET A 554 -28.17 -8.35 -17.73
N ARG A 555 -28.26 -9.65 -17.39
CA ARG A 555 -28.79 -10.68 -18.30
C ARG A 555 -30.25 -10.44 -18.70
N PHE A 556 -31.10 -9.92 -17.80
CA PHE A 556 -32.48 -9.58 -18.15
C PHE A 556 -32.58 -8.44 -19.16
N PHE A 557 -31.59 -7.54 -19.17
CA PHE A 557 -31.52 -6.40 -20.07
C PHE A 557 -30.68 -6.68 -21.34
N GLY A 558 -30.46 -7.95 -21.68
CA GLY A 558 -29.87 -8.36 -22.95
C GLY A 558 -28.35 -8.49 -22.95
N TRP A 559 -27.68 -8.42 -21.80
CA TRP A 559 -26.26 -8.78 -21.70
C TRP A 559 -26.06 -10.30 -21.83
N LYS A 560 -25.08 -10.72 -22.63
CA LYS A 560 -24.77 -12.12 -22.98
C LYS A 560 -23.62 -12.72 -22.17
#